data_AF-A0A5N6D1T7-F1
#
_entry.id   AF-A0A5N6D1T7-F1
#
_cell.length_a   1.000
_cell.length_b   1.000
_cell.length_c   1.000
_cell.angle_alpha   90.00
_cell.angle_beta   90.00
_cell.angle_gamma   90.00
#
_symmetry.space_group_name_H-M   'P 1'
#
loop_
_entity.id
_entity.type
_entity.pdbx_description
1 polymer ?
#
loop_
_entity_poly.entity_id
_entity_poly.type
_entity_poly.pdbx_seq_one_letter_code
_entity_poly.pdbx_strand_id
1 'polypeptide(L)'
;MASIQGRIYDNIYSPGALRQPPHVRTTRARALAAELETAMQLVLLPLETPPTPDWLQDHYEASKGHVLGLDYHEIARRSDRVIGLSMLTLIYRSISPEELSTSVFC
;
A
#
# COMPACT_ATOMS: atom_id res chain seq x y z
N MET A 1 6.42 2.85 3.09
CA MET A 1 5.63 1.67 3.54
C MET A 1 5.58 1.52 5.06
N ALA A 2 6.71 1.49 5.79
CA ALA A 2 6.69 1.28 7.25
C ALA A 2 5.79 2.25 8.06
N SER A 3 5.80 3.54 7.72
CA SER A 3 4.93 4.54 8.37
C SER A 3 3.43 4.25 8.17
N ILE A 4 3.03 3.87 6.94
CA ILE A 4 1.64 3.49 6.65
C ILE A 4 1.25 2.23 7.43
N GLN A 5 2.15 1.25 7.54
CA GLN A 5 1.91 0.03 8.31
C GLN A 5 1.57 0.30 9.79
N GLY A 6 2.34 1.17 10.44
CA GLY A 6 2.07 1.57 11.83
C GLY A 6 0.70 2.24 11.96
N ARG A 7 0.37 3.13 11.01
CA ARG A 7 -0.93 3.83 11.00
C ARG A 7 -2.10 2.90 10.70
N ILE A 8 -1.92 1.84 9.92
CA ILE A 8 -2.95 0.79 9.75
C ILE A 8 -3.25 0.14 11.10
N TYR A 9 -2.21 -0.23 11.85
CA TYR A 9 -2.42 -0.76 13.20
C TYR A 9 -3.11 0.27 14.10
N ASP A 10 -2.54 1.47 14.24
CA ASP A 10 -3.03 2.48 15.18
C ASP A 10 -4.47 2.91 14.90
N ASN A 11 -4.82 3.10 13.62
CA ASN A 11 -6.12 3.66 13.24
C ASN A 11 -7.22 2.62 13.03
N ILE A 12 -6.87 1.35 12.77
CA ILE A 12 -7.84 0.32 12.37
C ILE A 12 -7.84 -0.87 13.36
N TYR A 13 -6.69 -1.33 13.83
CA TYR A 13 -6.59 -2.60 14.57
C TYR A 13 -6.16 -2.47 16.03
N SER A 14 -5.72 -1.30 16.47
CA SER A 14 -5.32 -1.07 17.85
C SER A 14 -6.52 -1.23 18.79
N PRO A 15 -6.29 -1.62 20.06
CA PRO A 15 -7.37 -1.70 21.04
C PRO A 15 -8.15 -0.38 21.18
N GLY A 16 -7.47 0.76 21.02
CA GLY A 16 -8.08 2.09 21.01
C GLY A 16 -9.00 2.30 19.81
N ALA A 17 -8.57 1.91 18.61
CA ALA A 17 -9.37 2.01 17.39
C ALA A 17 -10.60 1.09 17.41
N LEU A 18 -10.48 -0.11 17.99
CA LEU A 18 -11.60 -1.05 18.08
C LEU A 18 -12.71 -0.59 19.04
N ARG A 19 -12.39 0.29 20.00
CA ARG A 19 -13.38 0.91 20.91
C ARG A 19 -14.11 2.10 20.29
N GLN A 20 -13.62 2.63 19.17
CA GLN A 20 -14.26 3.74 18.47
C GLN A 20 -15.51 3.27 17.72
N PRO A 21 -16.45 4.18 17.43
CA PRO A 21 -17.58 3.87 16.57
C PRO A 21 -17.12 3.34 15.19
N PRO A 22 -17.83 2.37 14.59
CA PRO A 22 -17.45 1.77 13.30
C PRO A 22 -17.21 2.80 12.20
N HIS A 23 -18.07 3.83 12.09
CA HIS A 23 -17.96 4.86 11.06
C HIS A 23 -16.63 5.64 11.12
N VAL A 24 -16.10 5.93 12.31
CA VAL A 24 -14.80 6.62 12.49
C VAL A 24 -13.68 5.78 11.89
N ARG A 25 -13.72 4.48 12.16
CA ARG A 25 -12.74 3.52 11.69
C ARG A 25 -12.83 3.33 10.17
N THR A 26 -14.04 3.26 9.62
CA THR A 26 -14.30 3.20 8.18
C THR A 26 -13.76 4.44 7.45
N THR A 27 -14.01 5.65 7.97
CA THR A 27 -13.48 6.89 7.39
C THR A 27 -11.95 6.89 7.37
N ARG A 28 -11.30 6.48 8.47
CA ARG A 28 -9.85 6.36 8.55
C ARG A 28 -9.29 5.30 7.61
N ALA A 29 -9.97 4.16 7.49
CA ALA A 29 -9.59 3.09 6.55
C ALA A 29 -9.62 3.59 5.11
N ARG A 30 -10.69 4.26 4.68
CA ARG A 30 -10.80 4.83 3.33
C ARG A 30 -9.71 5.87 3.05
N ALA A 31 -9.39 6.74 4.02
CA ALA A 31 -8.31 7.71 3.88
C ALA A 31 -6.94 7.03 3.72
N LEU A 32 -6.67 5.98 4.50
CA LEU A 32 -5.43 5.20 4.39
C LEU A 32 -5.34 4.42 3.07
N ALA A 33 -6.46 3.91 2.55
CA ALA A 33 -6.50 3.26 1.24
C ALA A 33 -6.08 4.23 0.14
N ALA A 34 -6.69 5.42 0.09
CA ALA A 34 -6.37 6.44 -0.91
C ALA A 34 -4.90 6.89 -0.85
N GLU A 35 -4.37 7.08 0.36
CA GLU A 35 -2.95 7.43 0.54
C GLU A 35 -2.02 6.31 0.06
N LEU A 36 -2.33 5.06 0.38
CA LEU A 36 -1.52 3.92 -0.02
C LEU A 36 -1.59 3.69 -1.54
N GLU A 37 -2.78 3.81 -2.14
CA GLU A 37 -2.95 3.73 -3.60
C GLU A 37 -2.15 4.83 -4.31
N THR A 38 -2.16 6.05 -3.79
CA THR A 38 -1.35 7.16 -4.32
C THR A 38 0.16 6.86 -4.20
N ALA A 39 0.60 6.38 -3.03
CA ALA A 39 1.99 6.00 -2.81
C ALA A 39 2.42 4.85 -3.73
N MET A 40 1.54 3.87 -3.94
CA MET A 40 1.75 2.77 -4.88
C MET A 40 1.80 3.27 -6.31
N GLN A 41 0.94 4.20 -6.75
CA GLN A 41 1.00 4.77 -8.10
C GLN A 41 2.33 5.50 -8.36
N LEU A 42 2.86 6.25 -7.39
CA LEU A 42 4.18 6.89 -7.53
C LEU A 42 5.31 5.87 -7.69
N VAL A 43 5.16 4.67 -7.11
CA VAL A 43 6.15 3.57 -7.21
C VAL A 43 5.89 2.66 -8.42
N LEU A 44 4.64 2.58 -8.90
CA LEU A 44 4.17 1.66 -9.95
C LEU A 44 3.94 2.33 -11.31
N LEU A 45 3.90 3.67 -11.40
CA LEU A 45 3.94 4.44 -12.66
C LEU A 45 5.00 3.93 -13.66
N PRO A 46 6.15 3.36 -13.21
CA PRO A 46 7.11 2.78 -14.13
C PRO A 46 6.70 1.44 -14.80
N LEU A 47 5.55 0.84 -14.47
CA LEU A 47 5.20 -0.51 -14.95
C LEU A 47 4.43 -0.55 -16.27
N GLU A 48 3.69 0.50 -16.64
CA GLU A 48 2.90 0.48 -17.88
C GLU A 48 3.69 1.00 -19.09
N THR A 49 4.84 1.63 -18.86
CA THR A 49 5.79 1.96 -19.91
C THR A 49 6.89 0.91 -19.91
N PRO A 50 7.20 0.23 -21.04
CA PRO A 50 8.34 -0.66 -21.10
C PRO A 50 9.59 0.13 -20.67
N PRO A 51 10.41 -0.41 -19.75
CA PRO A 51 11.53 0.35 -19.24
C PRO A 51 12.52 0.60 -20.37
N THR A 52 12.66 1.85 -20.80
CA THR A 52 13.87 2.27 -21.51
C THR A 52 15.03 2.13 -20.54
N PRO A 53 16.21 1.66 -20.94
CA PRO A 53 17.35 1.46 -20.03
C PRO A 53 17.70 2.72 -19.22
N ASP A 54 17.54 3.90 -19.82
CA ASP A 54 18.06 5.15 -19.28
C ASP A 54 17.21 5.76 -18.15
N TRP A 55 15.88 5.58 -18.13
CA TRP A 55 15.02 6.25 -17.13
C TRP A 55 15.09 5.62 -15.73
N LEU A 56 15.45 4.33 -15.66
CA LEU A 56 15.48 3.51 -14.45
C LEU A 56 16.78 3.78 -13.69
N GLN A 57 17.83 4.04 -14.47
CA GLN A 57 19.15 4.48 -14.06
C GLN A 57 19.04 5.87 -13.40
N ASP A 58 18.51 6.86 -14.12
CA ASP A 58 18.63 8.27 -13.71
C ASP A 58 17.83 8.66 -12.45
N HIS A 59 16.61 8.14 -12.27
CA HIS A 59 15.74 8.64 -11.19
C HIS A 59 15.91 7.92 -9.84
N TYR A 60 16.58 6.76 -9.80
CA TYR A 60 16.70 5.92 -8.60
C TYR A 60 18.15 5.54 -8.23
N GLU A 61 19.12 5.64 -9.16
CA GLU A 61 20.56 5.61 -8.80
C GLU A 61 20.94 6.73 -7.84
N ALA A 62 20.23 7.87 -7.90
CA ALA A 62 20.42 8.96 -6.94
C ALA A 62 20.05 8.57 -5.48
N SER A 63 19.27 7.50 -5.27
CA SER A 63 18.77 7.14 -3.94
C SER A 63 19.47 5.92 -3.35
N LYS A 64 19.59 4.78 -4.06
CA LYS A 64 20.06 3.52 -3.44
C LYS A 64 20.73 2.48 -4.38
N GLY A 65 20.89 2.75 -5.67
CA GLY A 65 21.26 1.74 -6.68
C GLY A 65 22.71 1.23 -6.63
N HIS A 66 23.64 1.99 -6.06
CA HIS A 66 25.07 1.71 -6.24
C HIS A 66 25.65 0.55 -5.39
N VAL A 67 24.89 -0.03 -4.45
CA VAL A 67 25.44 -0.93 -3.41
C VAL A 67 25.06 -2.41 -3.58
N LEU A 68 23.93 -2.74 -4.23
CA LEU A 68 23.32 -4.09 -4.12
C LEU A 68 23.05 -4.80 -5.47
N GLY A 69 23.33 -4.16 -6.60
CA GLY A 69 23.15 -4.76 -7.93
C GLY A 69 21.71 -4.77 -8.46
N LEU A 70 21.57 -4.95 -9.78
CA LEU A 70 20.30 -4.81 -10.51
C LEU A 70 19.24 -5.86 -10.10
N ASP A 71 19.66 -7.09 -9.81
CA ASP A 71 18.74 -8.18 -9.42
C ASP A 71 18.09 -7.92 -8.05
N TYR A 72 18.86 -7.36 -7.10
CA TYR A 72 18.32 -7.00 -5.78
C TYR A 72 17.27 -5.90 -5.88
N HIS A 73 17.47 -4.96 -6.82
CA HIS A 73 16.54 -3.87 -7.07
C HIS A 73 15.20 -4.37 -7.63
N GLU A 74 15.21 -5.35 -8.53
CA GLU A 74 13.97 -5.94 -9.06
C GLU A 74 13.20 -6.71 -7.98
N ILE A 75 13.90 -7.47 -7.13
CA ILE A 75 13.31 -8.17 -5.98
C ILE A 75 12.68 -7.16 -5.02
N ALA A 76 13.40 -6.12 -4.60
CA ALA A 76 12.89 -5.11 -3.68
C ALA A 76 11.64 -4.41 -4.24
N ARG A 77 11.64 -4.07 -5.54
CA ARG A 77 10.48 -3.47 -6.22
C ARG A 77 9.27 -4.40 -6.21
N ARG A 78 9.46 -5.69 -6.53
CA ARG A 78 8.38 -6.68 -6.48
C ARG A 78 7.86 -6.87 -5.06
N SER A 79 8.76 -6.91 -4.07
CA SER A 79 8.40 -7.00 -2.65
C SER A 79 7.55 -5.82 -2.20
N ASP A 80 7.92 -4.59 -2.55
CA ASP A 80 7.14 -3.39 -2.21
C ASP A 80 5.72 -3.43 -2.79
N ARG A 81 5.56 -3.95 -4.01
CA ARG A 81 4.22 -4.16 -4.61
C ARG A 81 3.40 -5.18 -3.82
N VAL A 82 3.99 -6.31 -3.45
CA VAL A 82 3.32 -7.35 -2.65
C VAL A 82 2.92 -6.80 -1.28
N ILE A 83 3.81 -6.04 -0.64
CA ILE A 83 3.56 -5.40 0.66
C ILE A 83 2.42 -4.39 0.54
N GLY A 84 2.43 -3.53 -0.49
CA GLY A 84 1.36 -2.56 -0.72
C GLY A 84 -0.01 -3.22 -0.93
N LEU A 85 -0.08 -4.27 -1.76
CA LEU A 85 -1.32 -5.03 -1.96
C LEU A 85 -1.80 -5.70 -0.67
N SER A 86 -0.87 -6.30 0.09
CA SER A 86 -1.20 -6.91 1.39
C SER A 86 -1.78 -5.90 2.38
N MET A 87 -1.20 -4.69 2.42
CA MET A 87 -1.72 -3.60 3.24
C MET A 87 -3.11 -3.12 2.78
N LEU A 88 -3.35 -3.01 1.47
CA LEU A 88 -4.69 -2.69 0.94
C LEU A 88 -5.72 -3.74 1.34
N THR A 89 -5.39 -5.03 1.26
CA THR A 89 -6.27 -6.10 1.75
C THR A 89 -6.60 -5.93 3.23
N LEU A 90 -5.61 -5.58 4.07
CA LEU A 90 -5.85 -5.30 5.48
C LEU A 90 -6.71 -4.06 5.70
N ILE A 91 -6.63 -3.05 4.85
CA ILE A 91 -7.48 -1.85 4.98
C ILE A 91 -8.92 -2.16 4.54
N TYR A 92 -9.11 -2.75 3.36
CA TYR A 92 -10.45 -2.99 2.82
C TYR A 92 -11.27 -3.99 3.63
N ARG A 93 -10.66 -5.02 4.22
CA ARG A 93 -11.37 -5.94 5.14
C ARG A 93 -11.94 -5.27 6.40
N SER A 94 -11.52 -4.04 6.70
CA SER A 94 -12.01 -3.29 7.88
C SER A 94 -13.23 -2.41 7.59
N ILE A 95 -13.56 -2.25 6.30
CA ILE A 95 -14.67 -1.45 5.80
C ILE A 95 -15.86 -2.38 5.64
N SER A 96 -16.94 -2.11 6.38
CA SER A 96 -18.19 -2.86 6.20
C SER A 96 -18.78 -2.57 4.81
N PRO A 97 -19.36 -3.57 4.13
CA PRO A 97 -20.09 -3.36 2.88
C PRO A 97 -21.28 -2.42 3.11
N GLU A 98 -21.56 -1.54 2.14
CA GLU A 98 -22.68 -0.58 2.20
C GLU A 98 -24.04 -1.25 2.01
N GLU A 99 -24.07 -2.36 1.28
CA GLU A 99 -25.25 -3.21 1.15
C GLU A 99 -25.02 -4.49 1.95
N LEU A 100 -26.05 -4.94 2.67
CA LEU A 100 -26.15 -6.33 3.10
C LEU A 100 -26.32 -7.17 1.83
N SER A 101 -25.24 -7.35 1.08
CA SER A 101 -25.20 -8.32 0.01
C SER A 101 -25.57 -9.65 0.65
N THR A 102 -26.58 -10.32 0.12
CA THR A 102 -26.98 -11.66 0.55
C THR A 102 -25.91 -12.71 0.23
N SER A 103 -24.76 -12.29 -0.30
CA SER A 103 -23.57 -13.08 -0.53
C SER A 103 -22.66 -13.09 0.71
N VAL A 104 -22.18 -14.28 1.07
CA VAL A 104 -21.32 -14.55 2.23
C VAL A 104 -19.88 -14.00 2.07
N PHE A 105 -19.54 -13.43 0.91
CA PHE A 105 -18.19 -12.93 0.61
C PHE A 105 -18.13 -11.39 0.61
N CYS A 106 -18.41 -10.76 1.76
CA CYS A 106 -18.15 -9.33 1.99
C CYS A 106 -17.33 -9.13 3.26
#